data_AF-A0A9X9Q0F5-F1
#
_entry.id   AF-A0A9X9Q0F5-F1
#
_cell.length_a   1.000
_cell.length_b   1.000
_cell.length_c   1.000
_cell.angle_alpha   90.00
_cell.angle_beta   90.00
_cell.angle_gamma   90.00
#
_symmetry.space_group_name_H-M   'P 1'
#
loop_
_entity.id
_entity.type
_entity.pdbx_description
1 polymer ?
#
loop_
_entity_poly.entity_id
_entity_poly.type
_entity_poly.pdbx_seq_one_letter_code
_entity_poly.pdbx_strand_id
1 'polypeptide(L)'
;AAQELRWVELGCEEALGAGTEGPRAPQARGRLLQAVWWGHLGLATKLLRQGASVEERDHRGRTPLHLAVLRGHVPLVRLLL
;
A
#
# COMPACT_ATOMS: atom_id res chain seq x y z
N ALA A 1 16.28 -9.84 33.39
CA ALA A 1 17.41 -10.44 32.68
C ALA A 1 16.82 -11.27 31.55
N ALA A 2 16.89 -10.75 30.32
CA ALA A 2 17.89 -11.13 29.32
C ALA A 2 17.35 -12.33 28.53
N GLN A 3 16.70 -12.09 27.39
CA GLN A 3 17.26 -11.93 26.05
C GLN A 3 17.39 -13.28 25.33
N GLU A 4 17.18 -13.20 24.01
CA GLU A 4 17.60 -14.16 22.97
C GLU A 4 16.57 -15.18 22.49
N LEU A 5 15.72 -14.75 21.55
CA LEU A 5 15.38 -15.61 20.40
C LEU A 5 15.81 -14.90 19.11
N ARG A 6 17.13 -14.88 18.96
CA ARG A 6 17.90 -15.37 17.82
C ARG A 6 17.15 -15.54 16.49
N TRP A 7 17.59 -14.74 15.55
CA TRP A 7 17.23 -14.73 14.14
C TRP A 7 17.59 -16.05 13.45
N VAL A 8 16.60 -16.74 12.88
CA VAL A 8 16.69 -17.70 11.76
C VAL A 8 15.27 -17.69 11.16
N GLU A 9 14.98 -17.18 9.98
CA GLU A 9 15.12 -17.79 8.64
C GLU A 9 14.84 -16.65 7.62
N LEU A 10 15.77 -16.22 6.77
CA LEU A 10 15.98 -16.77 5.42
C LEU A 10 14.68 -17.12 4.68
N GLY A 11 14.29 -16.28 3.72
CA GLY A 11 13.24 -16.58 2.76
C GLY A 11 12.75 -15.35 2.01
N CYS A 12 13.58 -14.81 1.11
CA CYS A 12 13.03 -14.12 -0.06
C CYS A 12 12.27 -15.17 -0.88
N GLU A 13 10.97 -15.27 -0.74
CA GLU A 13 10.14 -16.00 -1.70
C GLU A 13 9.05 -15.05 -2.20
N GLU A 14 9.19 -14.68 -3.47
CA GLU A 14 8.10 -14.13 -4.26
C GLU A 14 6.87 -15.04 -4.12
N ALA A 15 5.82 -14.53 -3.49
CA ALA A 15 4.50 -15.12 -3.57
C ALA A 15 3.65 -14.32 -4.58
N LEU A 16 3.72 -14.83 -5.80
CA LEU A 16 2.84 -14.63 -6.94
C LEU A 16 1.35 -14.67 -6.57
N GLY A 17 0.56 -13.95 -7.36
CA GLY A 17 -0.63 -14.50 -8.03
C GLY A 17 -1.87 -14.87 -7.20
N ALA A 18 -3.01 -14.42 -7.73
CA ALA A 18 -4.38 -14.84 -7.40
C ALA A 18 -4.88 -14.37 -6.01
N GLY A 19 -5.91 -13.53 -5.92
CA GLY A 19 -7.21 -13.81 -6.52
C GLY A 19 -8.09 -14.46 -5.46
N THR A 20 -8.63 -13.67 -4.53
CA THR A 20 -9.87 -14.01 -3.84
C THR A 20 -10.63 -12.73 -3.56
N GLU A 21 -11.68 -12.53 -4.34
CA GLU A 21 -12.75 -11.61 -4.00
C GLU A 21 -13.41 -12.10 -2.71
N GLY A 22 -13.47 -11.24 -1.70
CA GLY A 22 -14.40 -11.36 -0.60
C GLY A 22 -15.13 -10.03 -0.47
N PRO A 23 -16.45 -9.99 -0.21
CA PRO A 23 -17.19 -8.75 -0.03
C PRO A 23 -16.78 -8.15 1.32
N ARG A 24 -15.63 -7.50 1.36
CA ARG A 24 -15.05 -6.90 2.56
C ARG A 24 -15.03 -5.39 2.41
N ALA A 25 -16.00 -4.75 3.07
CA ALA A 25 -16.07 -3.33 3.41
C ALA A 25 -15.58 -2.37 2.28
N PRO A 26 -16.47 -1.86 1.41
CA PRO A 26 -16.11 -1.08 0.22
C PRO A 26 -15.54 0.33 0.51
N GLN A 27 -15.17 0.66 1.75
CA GLN A 27 -14.92 2.04 2.17
C GLN A 27 -13.56 2.28 2.80
N ALA A 28 -12.89 1.24 3.32
CA ALA A 28 -11.54 1.36 3.88
C ALA A 28 -10.49 0.95 2.85
N ARG A 29 -10.76 -0.15 2.13
CA ARG A 29 -9.98 -0.61 1.00
C ARG A 29 -10.14 0.36 -0.19
N GLY A 30 -9.04 1.01 -0.60
CA GLY A 30 -9.00 1.90 -1.75
C GLY A 30 -9.02 3.40 -1.46
N ARG A 31 -9.16 3.83 -0.20
CA ARG A 31 -9.11 5.27 0.15
C ARG A 31 -7.77 5.89 -0.22
N LEU A 32 -6.68 5.16 0.04
CA LEU A 32 -5.33 5.62 -0.30
C LEU A 32 -5.13 5.65 -1.81
N LEU A 33 -5.59 4.61 -2.52
CA LEU A 33 -5.54 4.55 -3.99
C LEU A 33 -6.31 5.72 -4.62
N GLN A 34 -7.50 6.06 -4.12
CA GLN A 34 -8.26 7.20 -4.59
C GLN A 34 -7.56 8.53 -4.24
N ALA A 35 -7.02 8.68 -3.03
CA ALA A 35 -6.24 9.87 -2.67
C ALA A 35 -5.08 10.11 -3.63
N VAL A 36 -4.36 9.04 -3.95
CA VAL A 36 -3.20 9.06 -4.83
C VAL A 36 -3.61 9.30 -6.28
N TRP A 37 -4.70 8.66 -6.73
CA TRP A 37 -5.25 8.86 -8.06
C TRP A 37 -5.64 10.30 -8.33
N TRP A 38 -6.15 11.00 -7.32
CA TRP A 38 -6.54 12.40 -7.44
C TRP A 38 -5.40 13.38 -7.11
N GLY A 39 -4.25 12.91 -6.65
CA GLY A 39 -3.11 13.77 -6.30
C GLY A 39 -3.22 14.44 -4.92
N HIS A 40 -4.12 13.99 -4.05
CA HIS A 40 -4.36 14.60 -2.74
C HIS A 40 -3.29 14.19 -1.72
N LEU A 41 -2.14 14.86 -1.74
CA LEU A 41 -1.02 14.62 -0.83
C LEU A 41 -1.43 14.67 0.66
N GLY A 42 -2.20 15.69 1.07
CA GLY A 42 -2.63 15.83 2.47
C GLY A 42 -3.55 14.69 2.93
N LEU A 43 -4.44 14.23 2.05
CA LEU A 43 -5.34 13.12 2.34
C LEU A 43 -4.59 11.78 2.37
N ALA A 44 -3.67 11.56 1.41
CA ALA A 44 -2.79 10.41 1.42
C ALA A 44 -1.95 10.34 2.70
N THR A 45 -1.34 11.46 3.12
CA THR A 45 -0.56 11.56 4.37
C THR A 45 -1.41 11.20 5.59
N LYS A 46 -2.64 11.72 5.67
CA LYS A 46 -3.56 11.43 6.77
C LYS A 46 -3.94 9.96 6.82
N LEU A 47 -4.15 9.33 5.66
CA LEU A 47 -4.46 7.91 5.56
C LEU A 47 -3.26 7.04 5.93
N LEU A 48 -2.04 7.39 5.51
CA LEU A 48 -0.83 6.68 5.95
C LEU A 48 -0.66 6.73 7.47
N ARG A 49 -0.88 7.90 8.08
CA ARG A 49 -0.86 8.04 9.55
C ARG A 49 -1.95 7.22 10.27
N GLN A 50 -3.04 6.91 9.58
CA GLN A 50 -4.10 6.06 10.10
C GLN A 50 -3.83 4.55 9.89
N GLY A 51 -2.67 4.19 9.34
CA GLY A 51 -2.31 2.79 9.08
C GLY A 51 -2.89 2.24 7.78
N ALA A 52 -3.15 3.10 6.79
CA ALA A 52 -3.56 2.63 5.47
C ALA A 52 -2.46 1.76 4.84
N SER A 53 -2.88 0.66 4.20
CA SER A 53 -1.95 -0.25 3.53
C SER A 53 -1.43 0.37 2.23
N VAL A 54 -0.12 0.56 2.14
CA VAL A 54 0.57 0.99 0.92
C VAL A 54 0.70 -0.13 -0.12
N GLU A 55 0.52 -1.39 0.30
CA GLU A 55 0.53 -2.56 -0.58
C GLU A 55 -0.85 -2.86 -1.18
N GLU A 56 -1.83 -2.00 -0.93
CA GLU A 56 -3.17 -2.19 -1.43
C GLU A 56 -3.23 -2.06 -2.96
N ARG A 57 -3.90 -3.01 -3.61
CA ARG A 57 -4.05 -3.05 -5.06
C ARG A 57 -5.45 -2.64 -5.49
N ASP A 58 -5.54 -1.86 -6.57
CA ASP A 58 -6.82 -1.56 -7.23
C ASP A 58 -7.36 -2.80 -7.97
N HIS A 59 -8.55 -2.66 -8.58
CA HIS A 59 -9.18 -3.68 -9.44
C HIS A 59 -8.33 -4.14 -10.65
N ARG A 60 -7.23 -3.44 -10.96
CA ARG A 60 -6.27 -3.74 -12.03
C ARG A 60 -4.93 -4.23 -11.46
N GLY A 61 -4.86 -4.53 -10.16
CA GLY A 61 -3.63 -5.00 -9.50
C GLY A 61 -2.59 -3.91 -9.23
N ARG A 62 -2.95 -2.62 -9.36
CA ARG A 62 -2.01 -1.50 -9.24
C ARG A 62 -1.92 -1.02 -7.79
N THR A 63 -0.70 -0.88 -7.28
CA THR A 63 -0.41 -0.28 -5.98
C THR A 63 -0.56 1.24 -6.04
N PRO A 64 -0.62 1.94 -4.88
CA PRO A 64 -0.65 3.39 -4.84
C PRO A 64 0.59 3.98 -5.50
N LEU A 65 1.76 3.33 -5.38
CA LEU A 65 2.98 3.74 -6.08
C LEU A 65 2.79 3.74 -7.61
N HIS A 66 2.19 2.69 -8.18
CA HIS A 66 1.90 2.64 -9.62
C HIS A 66 0.99 3.81 -10.05
N LEU A 67 -0.02 4.14 -9.24
CA LEU A 67 -0.93 5.25 -9.54
C LEU A 67 -0.23 6.61 -9.45
N ALA A 68 0.62 6.80 -8.44
CA ALA A 68 1.39 8.03 -8.25
C ALA A 68 2.35 8.29 -9.42
N VAL A 69 3.06 7.24 -9.87
CA VAL A 69 3.97 7.30 -11.03
C VAL A 69 3.20 7.53 -12.32
N LEU A 70 2.09 6.80 -12.55
CA LEU A 70 1.27 6.93 -13.77
C LEU A 70 0.71 8.35 -13.94
N ARG A 71 0.36 9.01 -12.83
CA ARG A 71 -0.12 10.40 -12.82
C ARG A 71 1.00 11.44 -12.82
N GLY A 72 2.25 11.05 -12.61
CA GLY A 72 3.38 11.97 -12.47
C GLY A 72 3.36 12.78 -11.17
N HIS A 73 2.69 12.29 -10.12
CA HIS A 73 2.63 12.98 -8.83
C HIS A 73 3.90 12.73 -8.00
N VAL A 74 5.00 13.39 -8.37
CA VAL A 74 6.31 13.27 -7.70
C VAL A 74 6.24 13.39 -6.17
N PRO A 75 5.45 14.32 -5.57
CA PRO A 75 5.33 14.40 -4.12
C PRO A 75 4.70 13.16 -3.48
N LEU A 76 3.74 12.51 -4.16
CA LEU A 76 3.12 11.28 -3.69
C LEU A 76 4.04 10.07 -3.86
N VAL A 77 4.83 10.03 -4.93
CA VAL A 77 5.86 9.00 -5.12
C VAL A 77 6.87 9.05 -3.96
N ARG A 78 7.34 10.25 -3.60
CA ARG A 78 8.26 10.43 -2.44
C ARG A 78 7.63 10.08 -1.09
N LEU A 79 6.31 10.14 -0.97
CA LEU A 79 5.58 9.82 0.26
C LEU A 79 5.30 8.32 0.40
N LEU A 80 5.33 7.58 -0.72
CA LEU A 80 5.05 6.14 -0.80
C LEU A 80 6.31 5.28 -0.96
N LEU A 81 7.48 5.90 -1.16
CA LEU A 81 8.81 5.29 -1.08
C LEU A 81 9.26 5.21 0.38
#